data_AF-A0AA90TEQ4-F1
#
_entry.id   AF-A0AA90TEQ4-F1
#
_cell.length_a   1.000
_cell.length_b   1.000
_cell.length_c   1.000
_cell.angle_alpha   90.00
_cell.angle_beta   90.00
_cell.angle_gamma   90.00
#
_symmetry.space_group_name_H-M   'P 1'
#
loop_
_entity.id
_entity.type
_entity.pdbx_description
1 polymer ?
#
loop_
_entity_poly.entity_id
_entity_poly.type
_entity_poly.pdbx_seq_one_letter_code
_entity_poly.pdbx_strand_id
1 'polypeptide(L)'
;MSNEQNLIKKTAKELRMTYKELGEAIGYSGDSLNNMASKDNSTISNQIKKAIELYLENLDLKKRLEDYSILKNALKNIVKEDF
;
A
#
# COMPACT_ATOMS: atom_id res chain seq x y z
N MET A 1 -5.94 -27.73 -6.01
CA MET A 1 -6.55 -26.73 -5.12
C MET A 1 -5.76 -25.45 -5.31
N SER A 2 -6.40 -24.34 -5.69
CA SER A 2 -5.68 -23.09 -5.95
C SER A 2 -4.99 -22.62 -4.68
N ASN A 3 -3.66 -22.52 -4.70
CA ASN A 3 -2.80 -22.05 -3.60
C ASN A 3 -2.83 -20.51 -3.49
N GLU A 4 -3.95 -19.89 -3.83
CA GLU A 4 -4.05 -18.44 -3.91
C GLU A 4 -4.06 -17.84 -2.51
N GLN A 5 -2.96 -17.16 -2.18
CA GLN A 5 -2.81 -16.52 -0.88
C GLN A 5 -3.89 -15.46 -0.70
N ASN A 6 -4.50 -15.42 0.49
CA ASN A 6 -5.48 -14.39 0.86
C ASN A 6 -4.93 -12.98 0.58
N LEU A 7 -5.77 -12.09 0.01
CA LEU A 7 -5.40 -10.74 -0.42
C LEU A 7 -4.79 -9.91 0.72
N ILE A 8 -5.35 -9.99 1.93
CA ILE A 8 -4.83 -9.28 3.12
C ILE A 8 -3.45 -9.81 3.48
N LYS A 9 -3.27 -11.14 3.49
CA LYS A 9 -1.97 -11.77 3.77
C LYS A 9 -0.89 -11.36 2.77
N LYS A 10 -1.25 -11.39 1.49
CA LYS A 10 -0.35 -11.00 0.39
C LYS A 10 0.07 -9.54 0.54
N THR A 11 -0.91 -8.64 0.67
CA THR A 11 -0.68 -7.19 0.79
C THR A 11 0.18 -6.84 2.01
N ALA A 12 -0.15 -7.38 3.19
CA ALA A 12 0.61 -7.16 4.41
C ALA A 12 2.07 -7.62 4.27
N LYS A 13 2.30 -8.77 3.63
CA LYS A 13 3.66 -9.28 3.36
C LYS A 13 4.43 -8.39 2.40
N GLU A 14 3.81 -7.96 1.31
CA GLU A 14 4.44 -7.09 0.30
C GLU A 14 4.82 -5.73 0.88
N LEU A 15 3.97 -5.16 1.73
CA LEU A 15 4.20 -3.89 2.41
C LEU A 15 5.04 -4.00 3.69
N ARG A 16 5.41 -5.23 4.10
CA ARG A 16 6.09 -5.52 5.38
C ARG A 16 5.35 -4.93 6.59
N MET A 17 4.03 -5.01 6.56
CA MET A 17 3.14 -4.54 7.61
C MET A 17 2.53 -5.72 8.38
N THR A 18 2.22 -5.50 9.65
CA THR A 18 1.28 -6.34 10.41
C THR A 18 -0.14 -6.12 9.89
N TYR A 19 -1.05 -7.06 10.18
CA TYR A 19 -2.47 -6.88 9.82
C TYR A 19 -3.13 -5.70 10.55
N LYS A 20 -2.59 -5.33 11.72
CA LYS A 20 -3.03 -4.16 12.47
C LYS A 20 -2.68 -2.88 11.74
N GLU A 21 -1.42 -2.71 11.34
CA GLU A 21 -0.96 -1.54 10.60
C GLU A 21 -1.67 -1.42 9.25
N LEU A 22 -1.82 -2.53 8.52
CA LEU A 22 -2.57 -2.52 7.26
C LEU A 22 -4.02 -2.09 7.49
N GLY A 23 -4.66 -2.58 8.56
CA GLY A 23 -6.05 -2.23 8.90
C GLY A 23 -6.20 -0.74 9.15
N GLU A 24 -5.37 -0.21 10.04
CA GLU A 24 -5.35 1.22 10.38
C GLU A 24 -5.10 2.09 9.13
N ALA A 25 -4.18 1.67 8.26
CA ALA A 25 -3.86 2.38 7.02
C ALA A 25 -5.02 2.46 6.03
N ILE A 26 -5.90 1.44 6.00
CA ILE A 26 -7.08 1.40 5.11
C ILE A 26 -8.39 1.78 5.81
N GLY A 27 -8.34 2.25 7.07
CA GLY A 27 -9.50 2.72 7.83
C GLY A 27 -10.35 1.62 8.48
N TYR A 28 -9.77 0.46 8.78
CA TYR A 28 -10.42 -0.68 9.43
C TYR A 28 -9.66 -1.09 10.71
N SER A 29 -10.33 -1.79 11.63
CA SER A 29 -9.62 -2.32 12.81
C SER A 29 -8.70 -3.49 12.44
N GLY A 30 -7.55 -3.57 13.12
CA GLY A 30 -6.61 -4.68 12.96
C GLY A 30 -7.22 -6.06 13.23
N ASP A 31 -8.14 -6.15 14.20
CA ASP A 31 -8.84 -7.38 14.53
C ASP A 31 -9.74 -7.86 13.39
N SER A 32 -10.39 -6.93 12.68
CA SER A 32 -11.20 -7.26 11.50
C SER A 32 -10.33 -7.88 10.40
N LEU A 33 -9.20 -7.25 10.09
CA LEU A 33 -8.28 -7.76 9.07
C LEU A 33 -7.65 -9.08 9.47
N ASN A 34 -7.25 -9.25 10.74
CA ASN A 34 -6.68 -10.50 11.24
C ASN A 34 -7.67 -11.67 11.07
N ASN A 35 -8.94 -11.46 11.42
CA ASN A 35 -10.00 -12.45 11.28
C ASN A 35 -10.31 -12.80 9.81
N MET A 36 -10.13 -11.86 8.87
CA MET A 36 -10.33 -12.10 7.44
C MET A 36 -9.10 -12.70 6.76
N ALA A 37 -7.89 -12.41 7.25
CA ALA A 37 -6.63 -12.94 6.70
C ALA A 37 -6.54 -14.47 6.80
N SER A 38 -7.20 -15.08 7.79
CA SER A 38 -7.27 -16.54 7.97
C SER A 38 -8.31 -17.23 7.08
N LYS A 39 -9.21 -16.48 6.44
CA LYS A 39 -10.34 -17.00 5.64
C LYS A 39 -10.05 -16.95 4.14
N ASP A 40 -10.97 -17.49 3.35
CA ASP A 40 -10.93 -17.45 1.89
C ASP A 40 -11.19 -16.02 1.33
N ASN A 41 -10.63 -15.70 0.16
CA ASN A 41 -10.79 -14.40 -0.51
C ASN A 41 -12.26 -14.05 -0.85
N SER A 42 -13.13 -15.04 -1.00
CA SER A 42 -14.57 -14.86 -1.18
C SER A 42 -15.25 -14.19 0.03
N THR A 43 -14.65 -14.29 1.22
CA THR A 43 -15.17 -13.68 2.45
C THR A 43 -14.78 -12.22 2.64
N ILE A 44 -13.84 -11.71 1.84
CA ILE A 44 -13.40 -10.31 1.90
C ILE A 44 -14.42 -9.45 1.16
N SER A 45 -14.96 -8.45 1.87
CA SER A 45 -15.93 -7.51 1.30
C SER A 45 -15.32 -6.67 0.18
N ASN A 46 -16.16 -6.24 -0.77
CA ASN A 46 -15.71 -5.39 -1.88
C ASN A 46 -15.15 -4.05 -1.39
N GLN A 47 -15.64 -3.55 -0.25
CA GLN A 47 -15.16 -2.32 0.38
C GLN A 47 -13.69 -2.45 0.81
N ILE A 48 -13.32 -3.57 1.43
CA ILE A 48 -11.92 -3.81 1.86
C ILE A 48 -11.01 -4.03 0.65
N LYS A 49 -11.48 -4.77 -0.37
CA LYS A 49 -10.74 -4.94 -1.63
C LYS A 49 -10.43 -3.58 -2.25
N LYS A 50 -11.42 -2.70 -2.33
CA LYS A 50 -11.24 -1.36 -2.89
C LYS A 50 -10.37 -0.46 -2.01
N ALA A 51 -10.47 -0.57 -0.69
CA ALA A 51 -9.64 0.18 0.24
C ALA A 51 -8.15 -0.20 0.11
N ILE A 52 -7.85 -1.50 -0.02
CA ILE A 52 -6.49 -2.00 -0.31
C ILE A 52 -5.99 -1.49 -1.65
N GLU A 53 -6.80 -1.58 -2.70
CA GLU A 53 -6.45 -1.10 -4.04
C GLU A 53 -6.10 0.39 -4.04
N LEU A 54 -6.96 1.23 -3.46
CA LEU A 54 -6.74 2.68 -3.37
C LEU A 54 -5.52 3.02 -2.52
N TYR A 55 -5.25 2.25 -1.46
CA TYR A 55 -4.07 2.46 -0.64
C TYR A 55 -2.78 2.15 -1.40
N LEU A 56 -2.75 1.04 -2.15
CA LEU A 56 -1.60 0.70 -3.00
C LEU A 56 -1.37 1.74 -4.09
N GLU A 57 -2.43 2.21 -4.75
CA GLU A 57 -2.35 3.30 -5.72
C GLU A 57 -1.82 4.59 -5.07
N ASN A 58 -2.27 4.91 -3.86
CA ASN A 58 -1.77 6.07 -3.13
C ASN A 58 -0.27 5.98 -2.82
N LEU A 59 0.23 4.81 -2.45
CA LEU A 59 1.66 4.58 -2.23
C LEU A 59 2.48 4.75 -3.51
N ASP A 60 2.00 4.21 -4.64
CA ASP A 60 2.65 4.42 -5.94
C ASP A 60 2.70 5.90 -6.34
N LEU A 61 1.58 6.62 -6.19
CA LEU A 61 1.51 8.04 -6.48
C LEU A 61 2.47 8.85 -5.60
N LYS A 62 2.59 8.53 -4.31
CA LYS A 62 3.55 9.18 -3.41
C LYS A 62 4.99 8.95 -3.85
N LYS A 63 5.33 7.72 -4.24
CA LYS A 63 6.66 7.39 -4.76
C LYS A 63 6.98 8.19 -6.03
N ARG A 64 6.04 8.25 -6.98
CA ARG A 64 6.22 9.03 -8.22
C ARG A 64 6.42 10.51 -7.92
N LEU A 65 5.68 11.08 -6.96
CA LEU A 65 5.86 12.47 -6.53
C LEU A 65 7.23 12.71 -5.91
N GLU A 66 7.74 11.76 -5.13
CA GLU A 66 9.10 11.81 -4.58
C GLU A 66 10.15 11.81 -5.70
N ASP A 67 10.03 10.92 -6.68
CA ASP A 67 10.93 10.86 -7.84
C ASP A 67 10.96 12.19 -8.61
N TYR A 68 9.79 12.82 -8.83
CA TYR A 68 9.71 14.15 -9.45
C TYR A 68 10.37 15.24 -8.60
N SER A 69 10.22 15.17 -7.27
CA SER A 69 10.84 16.12 -6.34
C SER A 69 12.37 16.00 -6.38
N ILE A 70 12.89 14.78 -6.38
CA ILE A 70 14.33 14.50 -6.50
C ILE A 70 14.87 15.07 -7.81
N LEU A 71 14.21 14.79 -8.95
CA LEU A 71 14.61 15.32 -10.25
C LEU A 71 14.61 16.85 -10.26
N LYS A 72 13.54 17.49 -9.76
CA LYS A 72 13.44 18.95 -9.69
C LYS A 72 14.58 19.56 -8.87
N ASN A 73 14.93 18.95 -7.75
CA ASN A 73 16.01 19.42 -6.88
C ASN A 73 17.38 19.23 -7.54
N ALA A 74 17.62 18.09 -8.19
CA ALA A 74 18.85 17.85 -8.95
C ALA A 74 19.05 18.91 -10.03
N LEU A 75 18.00 19.19 -10.83
CA LEU A 75 18.05 20.24 -11.86
C LEU A 75 18.29 21.63 -11.26
N LYS A 76 17.64 21.97 -10.15
CA LYS A 76 17.83 23.26 -9.46
C LYS A 76 19.25 23.44 -8.95
N ASN A 77 19.89 22.37 -8.47
CA ASN A 77 21.26 22.42 -7.99
C ASN A 77 22.25 22.66 -9.13
N ILE A 78 22.08 21.97 -10.27
CA ILE A 78 22.91 22.20 -11.47
C ILE A 78 22.82 23.67 -11.91
N VAL A 79 21.60 24.20 -12.06
CA VAL A 79 21.40 25.59 -12.49
C VAL A 79 21.96 26.61 -11.50
N LYS A 80 22.09 26.26 -10.21
CA LYS A 80 22.67 27.15 -9.19
C LYS A 80 24.19 27.13 -9.14
N GLU A 81 24.84 26.08 -9.62
CA GLU A 81 26.30 25.98 -9.64
C GLU A 81 26.92 26.73 -10.84
N ASP A 82 26.11 27.04 -11.85
CA ASP A 82 26.51 27.78 -13.06
C ASP A 82 26.41 29.33 -12.92
N PHE A 83 26.11 29.87 -11.74
CA PHE A 83 26.09 31.30 -11.39
C PHE A 83 26.82 31.59 -10.08
#